data_AF-A0A1F3ISR0-F1
#
_entry.id   AF-A0A1F3ISR0-F1
#
_cell.length_a   1.000
_cell.length_b   1.000
_cell.length_c   1.000
_cell.angle_alpha   90.00
_cell.angle_beta   90.00
_cell.angle_gamma   90.00
#
_symmetry.space_group_name_H-M   'P 1'
#
loop_
_entity.id
_entity.type
_entity.pdbx_description
1 polymer ?
#
loop_
_entity_poly.entity_id
_entity_poly.type
_entity_poly.pdbx_seq_one_letter_code
_entity_poly.pdbx_strand_id
1 'polypeptide(L)'
;MKTNKIKWGIFLLAGFIVLSSFSPGKKKTVKAPDGFAFVPMGTCEIDSTSVSVQAFFMSKTEVTNKQYRTFLADLKAEGDMVAYKKALPDTAKWQMDKNSYNQPMVENYFSHPAYDNYPVVNISREGAEMYCQWLTKKYEAEKGPQKCAFRLPQREEWIWAARGGLKLAPYPWGGPYLRNSKGCYLCNFRPLNEKHITYNHEKQQYELVPDAAENFSEDGGFHTIITGHYAPNDWGLYDMSGNAAEMVQQSGIVVGGSWMSPGADVRIESVAPFSGPAPTVGFRPVMTYLGE
;
A
#
# COMPACT_ATOMS: atom_id res chain seq x y z
N MET A 1 -3.11 -74.66 -63.43
CA MET A 1 -2.34 -73.47 -63.04
C MET A 1 -3.26 -72.53 -62.26
N LYS A 2 -3.08 -72.43 -60.94
CA LYS A 2 -3.73 -71.44 -60.07
C LYS A 2 -2.63 -70.82 -59.20
N THR A 3 -2.46 -69.51 -59.33
CA THR A 3 -1.48 -68.68 -58.65
C THR A 3 -1.98 -68.32 -57.26
N ASN A 4 -1.26 -68.71 -56.21
CA ASN A 4 -1.51 -68.22 -54.85
C ASN A 4 -0.36 -67.29 -54.43
N LYS A 5 -0.72 -66.03 -54.18
CA LYS A 5 0.15 -64.94 -53.73
C LYS A 5 0.51 -65.12 -52.25
N ILE A 6 1.81 -65.02 -51.94
CA ILE A 6 2.34 -64.96 -50.58
C ILE A 6 2.26 -63.51 -50.09
N LYS A 7 1.62 -63.27 -48.93
CA LYS A 7 1.61 -61.98 -48.23
C LYS A 7 2.72 -61.96 -47.18
N TRP A 8 3.59 -60.96 -47.25
CA TRP A 8 4.55 -60.63 -46.20
C TRP A 8 3.88 -59.73 -45.16
N GLY A 9 3.85 -60.18 -43.89
CA GLY A 9 3.39 -59.38 -42.76
C GLY A 9 4.57 -58.66 -42.10
N ILE A 10 4.49 -57.33 -42.02
CA ILE A 10 5.44 -56.47 -41.31
C ILE A 10 5.08 -56.49 -39.82
N PHE A 11 6.02 -56.91 -38.96
CA PHE A 11 5.91 -56.78 -37.50
C PHE A 11 6.41 -55.40 -37.07
N LEU A 12 5.52 -54.56 -36.54
CA LEU A 12 5.85 -53.32 -35.83
C LEU A 12 5.96 -53.62 -34.33
N LEU A 13 7.18 -53.56 -33.79
CA LEU A 13 7.41 -53.53 -32.34
C LEU A 13 6.98 -52.17 -31.80
N ALA A 14 5.88 -52.12 -31.06
CA ALA A 14 5.51 -50.95 -30.27
C ALA A 14 6.32 -50.94 -28.96
N GLY A 15 7.32 -50.06 -28.89
CA GLY A 15 8.05 -49.77 -27.65
C GLY A 15 7.16 -49.02 -26.67
N PHE A 16 6.91 -49.62 -25.50
CA PHE A 16 6.26 -48.96 -24.37
C PHE A 16 7.25 -47.95 -23.74
N ILE A 17 7.06 -46.67 -24.00
CA ILE A 17 7.67 -45.59 -23.22
C ILE A 17 6.85 -45.43 -21.95
N VAL A 18 7.39 -45.83 -20.82
CA VAL A 18 6.83 -45.50 -19.50
C VAL A 18 7.12 -44.02 -19.24
N LEU A 19 6.15 -43.15 -19.56
CA LEU A 19 6.13 -41.78 -19.06
C LEU A 19 5.82 -41.83 -17.57
N SER A 20 6.84 -41.73 -16.73
CA SER A 20 6.63 -41.43 -15.32
C SER A 20 6.00 -40.04 -15.23
N SER A 21 4.69 -40.01 -14.97
CA SER A 21 3.98 -38.78 -14.64
C SER A 21 4.54 -38.26 -13.32
N PHE A 22 5.42 -37.25 -13.39
CA PHE A 22 5.71 -36.40 -12.26
C PHE A 22 4.39 -35.73 -11.86
N SER A 23 3.72 -36.27 -10.83
CA SER A 23 2.68 -35.53 -10.14
C SER A 23 3.38 -34.29 -9.55
N PRO A 24 2.99 -33.06 -9.90
CA PRO A 24 3.53 -31.89 -9.21
C PRO A 24 3.20 -32.09 -7.74
N GLY A 25 4.23 -32.20 -6.89
CA GLY A 25 4.03 -32.23 -5.45
C GLY A 25 3.09 -31.09 -5.07
N LYS A 26 2.13 -31.35 -4.18
CA LYS A 26 1.18 -30.33 -3.70
C LYS A 26 1.95 -29.03 -3.47
N LYS A 27 1.77 -28.03 -4.34
CA LYS A 27 2.41 -26.72 -4.18
C LYS A 27 2.03 -26.28 -2.78
N LYS A 28 3.00 -26.18 -1.86
CA LYS A 28 2.78 -25.54 -0.58
C LYS A 28 2.38 -24.11 -0.91
N THR A 29 1.10 -23.82 -0.88
CA THR A 29 0.59 -22.46 -1.01
C THR A 29 1.12 -21.72 0.21
N VAL A 30 2.07 -20.82 -0.02
CA VAL A 30 2.57 -19.92 1.02
C VAL A 30 1.38 -19.09 1.48
N LYS A 31 0.93 -19.34 2.72
CA LYS A 31 -0.19 -18.61 3.29
C LYS A 31 0.27 -17.19 3.61
N ALA A 32 -0.49 -16.19 3.17
CA ALA A 32 -0.23 -14.80 3.54
C ALA A 32 -0.28 -14.64 5.08
N PRO A 33 0.58 -13.79 5.66
CA PRO A 33 0.39 -13.33 7.03
C PRO A 33 -1.01 -12.74 7.23
N ASP A 34 -1.52 -12.82 8.46
CA ASP A 34 -2.83 -12.26 8.76
C ASP A 34 -2.81 -10.73 8.51
N GLY A 35 -3.82 -10.22 7.81
CA GLY A 35 -3.87 -8.82 7.39
C GLY A 35 -3.07 -8.47 6.12
N PHE A 36 -2.40 -9.44 5.49
CA PHE A 36 -1.66 -9.22 4.24
C PHE A 36 -2.37 -9.82 3.02
N ALA A 37 -2.14 -9.23 1.86
CA ALA A 37 -2.55 -9.75 0.55
C ALA A 37 -1.31 -10.20 -0.25
N PHE A 38 -1.49 -11.21 -1.11
CA PHE A 38 -0.46 -11.65 -2.04
C PHE A 38 -0.45 -10.74 -3.26
N VAL A 39 0.74 -10.20 -3.58
CA VAL A 39 0.99 -9.42 -4.79
C VAL A 39 1.79 -10.30 -5.76
N PRO A 40 1.24 -10.63 -6.94
CA PRO A 40 1.90 -11.52 -7.89
C PRO A 40 3.12 -10.84 -8.51
N MET A 41 4.10 -11.65 -8.91
CA MET A 41 5.21 -11.14 -9.73
C MET A 41 4.71 -10.69 -11.10
N GLY A 42 5.41 -9.73 -11.71
CA GLY A 42 5.08 -9.29 -13.06
C GLY A 42 6.00 -8.18 -13.54
N THR A 43 5.69 -7.65 -14.72
CA THR A 43 6.40 -6.53 -15.33
C THR A 43 5.40 -5.42 -15.60
N CYS A 44 5.78 -4.18 -15.27
CA CYS A 44 4.96 -3.02 -15.58
C CYS A 44 5.81 -1.83 -16.02
N GLU A 45 5.17 -0.92 -16.73
CA GLU A 45 5.79 0.33 -17.17
C GLU A 45 5.58 1.40 -16.10
N ILE A 46 6.65 1.99 -15.59
CA ILE A 46 6.65 3.07 -14.58
C ILE A 46 7.60 4.14 -15.12
N ASP A 47 7.13 5.39 -15.21
CA ASP A 47 7.94 6.50 -15.73
C ASP A 47 8.60 6.18 -17.10
N SER A 48 7.83 5.57 -18.02
CA SER A 48 8.29 5.09 -19.34
C SER A 48 9.39 4.02 -19.32
N THR A 49 9.62 3.38 -18.17
CA THR A 49 10.63 2.32 -17.99
C THR A 49 9.94 1.00 -17.63
N SER A 50 10.40 -0.10 -18.23
CA SER A 50 9.91 -1.45 -17.91
C SER A 50 10.59 -1.95 -16.62
N VAL A 51 9.79 -2.21 -15.59
CA VAL A 51 10.25 -2.68 -14.27
C VAL A 51 9.69 -4.07 -14.01
N SER A 52 10.56 -5.01 -13.62
CA SER A 52 10.17 -6.33 -13.14
C SER A 52 10.06 -6.34 -11.62
N VAL A 53 8.90 -6.78 -11.11
CA VAL A 53 8.57 -6.83 -9.69
C VAL A 53 8.39 -8.30 -9.29
N GLN A 54 9.12 -8.74 -8.27
CA GLN A 54 8.98 -10.09 -7.72
C GLN A 54 7.68 -10.23 -6.93
N ALA A 55 7.26 -11.45 -6.64
CA ALA A 55 6.08 -11.68 -5.81
C ALA A 55 6.39 -11.35 -4.34
N PHE A 56 5.46 -10.72 -3.64
CA PHE A 56 5.58 -10.38 -2.23
C PHE A 56 4.21 -10.37 -1.55
N PHE A 57 4.17 -10.15 -0.24
CA PHE A 57 2.95 -9.88 0.50
C PHE A 57 2.92 -8.43 0.94
N MET A 58 1.76 -7.77 0.89
CA MET A 58 1.59 -6.39 1.33
C MET A 58 0.47 -6.29 2.35
N SER A 59 0.64 -5.46 3.37
CA SER A 59 -0.44 -5.14 4.30
C SER A 59 -1.65 -4.61 3.52
N LYS A 60 -2.84 -5.16 3.80
CA LYS A 60 -4.07 -4.80 3.08
C LYS A 60 -4.44 -3.33 3.23
N THR A 61 -4.08 -2.73 4.36
CA THR A 61 -4.32 -1.33 4.71
C THR A 61 -3.02 -0.67 5.17
N GLU A 62 -3.06 0.64 5.39
CA GLU A 62 -2.06 1.31 6.23
C GLU A 62 -2.02 0.68 7.63
N VAL A 63 -0.87 0.82 8.30
CA VAL A 63 -0.73 0.42 9.71
C VAL A 63 -1.63 1.30 10.57
N THR A 64 -2.42 0.70 11.45
CA THR A 64 -3.36 1.44 12.29
C THR A 64 -2.73 1.94 13.59
N ASN A 65 -3.36 2.95 14.22
CA ASN A 65 -2.94 3.42 15.54
C ASN A 65 -2.89 2.30 16.60
N LYS A 66 -3.83 1.34 16.55
CA LYS A 66 -3.83 0.19 17.46
C LYS A 66 -2.63 -0.74 17.22
N GLN A 67 -2.34 -1.06 15.96
CA GLN A 67 -1.19 -1.88 15.60
C GLN A 67 0.12 -1.22 16.05
N TYR A 68 0.27 0.08 15.77
CA TYR A 68 1.48 0.82 16.15
C TYR A 68 1.63 0.96 17.68
N ARG A 69 0.54 1.19 18.42
CA ARG A 69 0.58 1.18 19.90
C ARG A 69 0.96 -0.17 20.48
N THR A 70 0.59 -1.27 19.82
CA THR A 70 1.01 -2.62 20.25
C THR A 70 2.54 -2.76 20.16
N PHE A 71 3.12 -2.31 19.05
CA PHE A 71 4.58 -2.22 18.89
C PHE A 71 5.23 -1.36 19.99
N LEU A 72 4.71 -0.17 20.25
CA LEU A 72 5.26 0.69 21.31
C LEU A 72 5.10 0.10 22.72
N ALA A 73 4.03 -0.63 22.97
CA ALA A 73 3.80 -1.31 24.25
C ALA A 73 4.84 -2.42 24.48
N ASP A 74 5.21 -3.17 23.44
CA ASP A 74 6.27 -4.17 23.52
C ASP A 74 7.64 -3.53 23.81
N LEU A 75 8.00 -2.44 23.11
CA LEU A 75 9.25 -1.71 23.40
C LEU A 75 9.34 -1.26 24.87
N LYS A 76 8.21 -0.78 25.42
CA LYS A 76 8.10 -0.44 26.84
C LYS A 76 8.28 -1.65 27.75
N ALA A 77 7.64 -2.77 27.42
CA ALA A 77 7.71 -4.00 28.21
C ALA A 77 9.12 -4.61 28.20
N GLU A 78 9.84 -4.49 27.08
CA GLU A 78 11.24 -4.88 26.93
C GLU A 78 12.21 -3.91 27.62
N GLY A 79 11.74 -2.74 28.04
CA GLY A 79 12.55 -1.70 28.69
C GLY A 79 13.40 -0.87 27.72
N ASP A 80 13.22 -1.01 26.40
CA ASP A 80 13.94 -0.23 25.40
C ASP A 80 13.34 1.18 25.24
N MET A 81 13.57 2.00 26.27
CA MET A 81 13.05 3.36 26.33
C MET A 81 13.71 4.30 25.31
N VAL A 82 14.88 3.94 24.77
CA VAL A 82 15.55 4.71 23.71
C VAL A 82 14.80 4.50 22.40
N ALA A 83 14.56 3.24 22.03
CA ALA A 83 13.76 2.90 20.86
C ALA A 83 12.34 3.47 20.97
N TYR A 84 11.70 3.32 22.14
CA TYR A 84 10.35 3.81 22.38
C TYR A 84 10.24 5.32 22.11
N LYS A 85 11.17 6.13 22.62
CA LYS A 85 11.15 7.60 22.42
C LYS A 85 11.36 7.99 20.96
N LYS A 86 12.19 7.26 20.22
CA LYS A 86 12.44 7.52 18.78
C LYS A 86 11.25 7.17 17.90
N ALA A 87 10.52 6.12 18.27
CA ALA A 87 9.35 5.64 17.55
C ALA A 87 8.04 6.36 17.93
N LEU A 88 8.03 7.18 18.99
CA LEU A 88 6.83 7.89 19.40
C LEU A 88 6.34 8.85 18.30
N PRO A 89 5.04 8.85 17.97
CA PRO A 89 4.47 9.85 17.06
C PRO A 89 4.58 11.28 17.63
N ASP A 90 4.94 12.23 16.79
CA ASP A 90 4.95 13.67 17.09
C ASP A 90 3.54 14.25 16.96
N THR A 91 2.69 13.99 17.95
CA THR A 91 1.28 14.39 17.95
C THR A 91 1.05 15.89 17.78
N ALA A 92 2.02 16.73 18.15
CA ALA A 92 1.95 18.18 17.99
C ALA A 92 1.84 18.61 16.52
N LYS A 93 2.23 17.76 15.57
CA LYS A 93 2.08 18.00 14.12
C LYS A 93 0.65 18.08 13.63
N TRP A 94 -0.34 17.66 14.44
CA TRP A 94 -1.76 17.96 14.17
C TRP A 94 -2.09 19.45 14.27
N GLN A 95 -1.27 20.25 14.97
CA GLN A 95 -1.37 21.70 14.98
C GLN A 95 -0.76 22.28 13.68
N MET A 96 -1.51 22.17 12.60
CA MET A 96 -1.05 22.49 11.24
C MET A 96 -0.88 23.99 11.01
N ASP A 97 -1.73 24.81 11.63
CA ASP A 97 -1.60 26.26 11.66
C ASP A 97 -1.91 26.80 13.06
N LYS A 98 -1.49 28.04 13.35
CA LYS A 98 -1.65 28.66 14.68
C LYS A 98 -3.11 28.88 15.10
N ASN A 99 -4.04 28.88 14.15
CA ASN A 99 -5.46 29.15 14.35
C ASN A 99 -6.33 27.89 14.18
N SER A 100 -5.71 26.73 13.92
CA SER A 100 -6.41 25.47 13.67
C SER A 100 -6.94 24.92 14.98
N TYR A 101 -8.24 24.63 15.03
CA TYR A 101 -8.92 24.01 16.18
C TYR A 101 -8.67 22.49 16.22
N ASN A 102 -7.42 22.05 16.00
CA ASN A 102 -7.03 20.64 15.94
C ASN A 102 -6.47 20.08 17.25
N GLN A 103 -6.60 20.82 18.35
CA GLN A 103 -6.22 20.36 19.69
C GLN A 103 -6.80 18.97 20.05
N PRO A 104 -8.07 18.63 19.72
CA PRO A 104 -8.57 17.28 19.96
C PRO A 104 -7.79 16.19 19.23
N MET A 105 -7.26 16.47 18.04
CA MET A 105 -6.44 15.51 17.27
C MET A 105 -5.06 15.33 17.91
N VAL A 106 -4.45 16.41 18.39
CA VAL A 106 -3.18 16.37 19.15
C VAL A 106 -3.32 15.45 20.37
N GLU A 107 -4.41 15.59 21.12
CA GLU A 107 -4.62 14.86 22.37
C GLU A 107 -5.07 13.41 22.17
N ASN A 108 -5.95 13.17 21.19
CA ASN A 108 -6.74 11.94 21.13
C ASN A 108 -6.44 11.04 19.94
N TYR A 109 -5.90 11.56 18.82
CA TYR A 109 -5.81 10.78 17.58
C TYR A 109 -5.01 9.48 17.75
N PHE A 110 -3.85 9.55 18.41
CA PHE A 110 -3.02 8.37 18.60
C PHE A 110 -3.45 7.52 19.82
N SER A 111 -4.04 8.16 20.84
CA SER A 111 -4.21 7.60 22.17
C SER A 111 -5.61 7.02 22.42
N HIS A 112 -6.66 7.61 21.84
CA HIS A 112 -8.04 7.31 22.17
C HIS A 112 -8.60 6.11 21.36
N PRO A 113 -9.37 5.19 21.97
CA PRO A 113 -9.89 3.99 21.30
C PRO A 113 -10.71 4.23 20.03
N ALA A 114 -11.39 5.38 19.93
CA ALA A 114 -12.16 5.77 18.74
C ALA A 114 -11.30 5.81 17.46
N TYR A 115 -9.98 6.02 17.61
CA TYR A 115 -9.04 6.09 16.49
C TYR A 115 -8.22 4.80 16.30
N ASP A 116 -8.58 3.70 16.96
CA ASP A 116 -7.87 2.41 16.89
C ASP A 116 -7.60 1.95 15.46
N ASN A 117 -8.58 2.13 14.58
CA ASN A 117 -8.58 1.64 13.20
C ASN A 117 -8.25 2.74 12.17
N TYR A 118 -7.80 3.92 12.62
CA TYR A 118 -7.30 4.97 11.73
C TYR A 118 -5.82 4.73 11.43
N PRO A 119 -5.31 5.21 10.27
CA PRO A 119 -3.90 5.05 9.93
C PRO A 119 -3.02 5.78 10.96
N VAL A 120 -1.93 5.16 11.38
CA VAL A 120 -0.94 5.84 12.19
C VAL A 120 -0.24 6.91 11.33
N VAL A 121 -0.21 8.14 11.85
CA VAL A 121 0.45 9.29 11.21
C VAL A 121 1.33 10.01 12.23
N ASN A 122 2.03 11.07 11.81
CA ASN A 122 2.99 11.80 12.65
C ASN A 122 4.14 10.92 13.16
N ILE A 123 4.48 9.85 12.45
CA ILE A 123 5.63 9.00 12.80
C ILE A 123 6.87 9.40 12.02
N SER A 124 8.03 9.11 12.60
CA SER A 124 9.30 9.22 11.90
C SER A 124 9.49 8.02 10.98
N ARG A 125 10.35 8.20 9.96
CA ARG A 125 10.80 7.08 9.12
C ARG A 125 11.49 5.99 9.94
N GLU A 126 12.37 6.38 10.86
CA GLU A 126 13.06 5.46 11.77
C GLU A 126 12.03 4.64 12.57
N GLY A 127 10.96 5.27 13.06
CA GLY A 127 9.86 4.58 13.75
C GLY A 127 9.08 3.60 12.86
N ALA A 128 8.88 3.90 11.57
CA ALA A 128 8.24 2.98 10.62
C ALA A 128 9.14 1.77 10.30
N GLU A 129 10.44 2.00 10.13
CA GLU A 129 11.44 0.93 9.89
C GLU A 129 11.59 0.02 11.13
N MET A 130 11.60 0.60 12.33
CA MET A 130 11.61 -0.15 13.58
C MET A 130 10.36 -1.01 13.76
N TYR A 131 9.18 -0.50 13.39
CA TYR A 131 7.94 -1.29 13.37
C TYR A 131 8.08 -2.50 12.43
N CYS A 132 8.66 -2.33 11.24
CA CYS A 132 8.87 -3.43 10.31
C CYS A 132 9.82 -4.50 10.89
N GLN A 133 10.90 -4.08 11.55
CA GLN A 133 11.82 -5.00 12.24
C GLN A 133 11.13 -5.75 13.39
N TRP A 134 10.34 -5.04 14.20
CA TRP A 134 9.53 -5.65 15.26
C TRP A 134 8.53 -6.66 14.70
N LEU A 135 7.85 -6.34 13.61
CA LEU A 135 6.89 -7.23 12.97
C LEU A 135 7.55 -8.50 12.44
N THR A 136 8.78 -8.39 11.92
CA THR A 136 9.61 -9.55 11.53
C THR A 136 9.86 -10.47 12.73
N LYS A 137 10.33 -9.92 13.86
CA LYS A 137 10.58 -10.70 15.08
C LYS A 137 9.31 -11.37 15.61
N LYS A 138 8.17 -10.68 15.60
CA LYS A 138 6.88 -11.24 16.02
C LYS A 138 6.43 -12.39 15.13
N TYR A 139 6.56 -12.22 13.83
CA TYR A 139 6.19 -13.25 12.86
C TYR A 139 7.07 -14.50 12.99
N GLU A 140 8.39 -14.33 13.14
CA GLU A 140 9.32 -15.44 13.40
C GLU A 140 9.05 -16.14 14.74
N ALA A 141 8.70 -15.39 15.79
CA ALA A 141 8.32 -15.98 17.07
C ALA A 141 7.05 -16.84 16.97
N GLU A 142 6.09 -16.45 16.13
CA GLU A 142 4.82 -17.17 15.94
C GLU A 142 4.94 -18.36 14.99
N LYS A 143 5.65 -18.20 13.86
CA LYS A 143 5.75 -19.20 12.78
C LYS A 143 7.02 -20.04 12.84
N GLY A 144 7.89 -19.79 13.81
CA GLY A 144 9.25 -20.33 13.87
C GLY A 144 10.21 -19.57 12.94
N PRO A 145 11.53 -19.89 12.95
CA PRO A 145 12.52 -19.21 12.14
C PRO A 145 12.14 -19.25 10.65
N GLN A 146 11.79 -18.09 10.09
CA GLN A 146 11.50 -17.91 8.67
C GLN A 146 12.59 -17.03 8.08
N LYS A 147 13.13 -17.39 6.91
CA LYS A 147 13.92 -16.46 6.11
C LYS A 147 12.97 -15.44 5.48
N CYS A 148 12.55 -14.42 6.23
CA CYS A 148 11.67 -13.37 5.73
C CYS A 148 12.02 -12.00 6.32
N ALA A 149 11.58 -10.94 5.63
CA ALA A 149 11.74 -9.59 6.12
C ALA A 149 10.47 -8.79 5.89
N PHE A 150 9.96 -8.16 6.95
CA PHE A 150 9.00 -7.07 6.83
C PHE A 150 9.77 -5.76 6.68
N ARG A 151 9.32 -4.90 5.77
CA ARG A 151 10.01 -3.67 5.37
C ARG A 151 9.03 -2.69 4.73
N LEU A 152 9.45 -1.43 4.57
CA LEU A 152 8.75 -0.53 3.66
C LEU A 152 8.80 -1.09 2.22
N PRO A 153 7.79 -0.85 1.38
CA PRO A 153 7.82 -1.22 -0.03
C PRO A 153 8.84 -0.38 -0.80
N GLN A 154 9.41 -0.94 -1.87
CA GLN A 154 9.99 -0.11 -2.93
C GLN A 154 8.89 0.72 -3.60
N ARG A 155 9.25 1.85 -4.23
CA ARG A 155 8.26 2.67 -4.96
C ARG A 155 7.59 1.83 -6.06
N GLU A 156 8.36 1.02 -6.76
CA GLU A 156 7.88 0.19 -7.87
C GLU A 156 7.00 -0.95 -7.39
N GLU A 157 7.33 -1.55 -6.25
CA GLU A 157 6.46 -2.54 -5.58
C GLU A 157 5.12 -1.90 -5.20
N TRP A 158 5.16 -0.69 -4.64
CA TRP A 158 3.96 0.04 -4.25
C TRP A 158 3.08 0.39 -5.46
N ILE A 159 3.67 0.91 -6.54
CA ILE A 159 2.94 1.25 -7.79
C ILE A 159 2.32 0.00 -8.42
N TRP A 160 3.09 -1.09 -8.48
CA TRP A 160 2.61 -2.37 -9.00
C TRP A 160 1.42 -2.88 -8.19
N ALA A 161 1.55 -2.86 -6.86
CA ALA A 161 0.49 -3.25 -5.93
C ALA A 161 -0.75 -2.37 -6.08
N ALA A 162 -0.59 -1.04 -6.17
CA ALA A 162 -1.67 -0.09 -6.30
C ALA A 162 -2.49 -0.31 -7.58
N ARG A 163 -1.83 -0.66 -8.69
CA ARG A 163 -2.49 -0.96 -9.97
C ARG A 163 -3.39 -2.20 -9.93
N GLY A 164 -3.16 -3.14 -9.02
CA GLY A 164 -4.03 -4.31 -8.86
C GLY A 164 -4.17 -5.17 -10.12
N GLY A 165 -3.19 -5.16 -11.03
CA GLY A 165 -3.25 -5.87 -12.32
C GLY A 165 -3.76 -5.04 -13.49
N LEU A 166 -4.16 -3.78 -13.27
CA LEU A 166 -4.52 -2.84 -14.32
C LEU A 166 -3.27 -2.24 -14.97
N LYS A 167 -3.36 -1.94 -16.28
CA LYS A 167 -2.28 -1.35 -17.05
C LYS A 167 -2.49 0.15 -17.20
N LEU A 168 -1.48 0.94 -16.84
CA LEU A 168 -1.47 2.40 -17.01
C LEU A 168 -2.68 3.11 -16.35
N ALA A 169 -3.28 2.48 -15.34
CA ALA A 169 -4.39 3.06 -14.60
C ALA A 169 -3.89 4.22 -13.73
N PRO A 170 -4.51 5.42 -13.79
CA PRO A 170 -4.11 6.53 -12.93
C PRO A 170 -4.51 6.33 -11.47
N TYR A 171 -5.52 5.50 -11.20
CA TYR A 171 -6.03 5.20 -9.87
C TYR A 171 -6.22 3.69 -9.69
N PRO A 172 -6.25 3.17 -8.44
CA PRO A 172 -6.37 1.73 -8.13
C PRO A 172 -7.59 1.03 -8.71
N TRP A 173 -8.63 1.79 -9.08
CA TRP A 173 -9.87 1.30 -9.70
C TRP A 173 -9.94 1.48 -11.22
N GLY A 174 -8.84 1.84 -11.89
CA GLY A 174 -8.75 1.92 -13.36
C GLY A 174 -8.98 3.30 -13.96
N GLY A 175 -9.76 4.16 -13.30
CA GLY A 175 -9.92 5.58 -13.66
C GLY A 175 -11.10 5.91 -14.57
N PRO A 176 -11.11 7.12 -15.18
CA PRO A 176 -10.26 8.27 -14.85
C PRO A 176 -10.85 9.14 -13.73
N TYR A 177 -12.02 8.79 -13.21
CA TYR A 177 -12.77 9.62 -12.28
C TYR A 177 -12.52 9.22 -10.83
N LEU A 178 -12.48 10.21 -9.94
CA LEU A 178 -12.44 10.04 -8.48
C LEU A 178 -13.81 9.71 -7.89
N ARG A 179 -14.83 9.61 -8.74
CA ARG A 179 -16.20 9.27 -8.38
C ARG A 179 -16.70 8.14 -9.26
N ASN A 180 -17.56 7.29 -8.72
CA ASN A 180 -18.29 6.29 -9.51
C ASN A 180 -19.47 6.93 -10.28
N SER A 181 -20.21 6.11 -11.02
CA SER A 181 -21.39 6.54 -11.81
C SER A 181 -22.55 7.12 -10.98
N LYS A 182 -22.55 6.90 -9.66
CA LYS A 182 -23.52 7.49 -8.72
C LYS A 182 -23.01 8.81 -8.10
N GLY A 183 -21.83 9.27 -8.48
CA GLY A 183 -21.21 10.49 -7.95
C GLY A 183 -20.54 10.31 -6.58
N CYS A 184 -20.47 9.10 -6.04
CA CYS A 184 -19.78 8.83 -4.77
C CYS A 184 -18.28 8.79 -4.98
N TYR A 185 -17.53 9.43 -4.08
CA TYR A 185 -16.07 9.40 -4.08
C TYR A 185 -15.50 8.00 -3.82
N LEU A 186 -14.29 7.77 -4.33
CA LEU A 186 -13.62 6.46 -4.32
C LEU A 186 -12.37 6.41 -3.43
N CYS A 187 -12.00 7.54 -2.81
CA CYS A 187 -10.92 7.66 -1.85
C CYS A 187 -11.11 8.89 -0.95
N ASN A 188 -10.35 8.94 0.15
CA ASN A 188 -10.27 10.10 1.04
C ASN A 188 -9.18 11.06 0.55
N PHE A 189 -9.53 12.24 0.07
CA PHE A 189 -8.61 13.20 -0.53
C PHE A 189 -9.20 14.61 -0.43
N ARG A 190 -8.46 15.64 -0.82
CA ARG A 190 -9.01 17.01 -0.85
C ARG A 190 -9.79 17.25 -2.15
N PRO A 191 -11.13 17.29 -2.13
CA PRO A 191 -11.88 17.49 -3.35
C PRO A 191 -11.79 18.95 -3.77
N LEU A 192 -11.22 19.19 -4.96
CA LEU A 192 -11.17 20.51 -5.57
C LEU A 192 -12.03 20.48 -6.83
N ASN A 193 -13.10 21.28 -6.86
CA ASN A 193 -13.92 21.53 -8.05
C ASN A 193 -13.47 22.78 -8.82
N GLU A 194 -14.07 23.06 -9.98
CA GLU A 194 -13.66 24.15 -10.87
C GLU A 194 -13.61 25.53 -10.21
N LYS A 195 -14.38 25.76 -9.13
CA LYS A 195 -14.40 27.03 -8.39
C LYS A 195 -13.03 27.39 -7.78
N HIS A 196 -12.16 26.40 -7.60
CA HIS A 196 -10.81 26.59 -7.05
C HIS A 196 -9.75 26.84 -8.11
N ILE A 197 -10.09 26.78 -9.41
CA ILE A 197 -9.14 27.02 -10.50
C ILE A 197 -9.24 28.50 -10.89
N THR A 198 -8.21 29.29 -10.59
CA THR A 198 -8.13 30.70 -10.95
C THR A 198 -6.98 30.94 -11.92
N TYR A 199 -7.16 31.80 -12.91
CA TYR A 199 -6.05 32.22 -13.78
C TYR A 199 -5.26 33.35 -13.11
N ASN A 200 -4.00 33.07 -12.77
CA ASN A 200 -3.08 34.08 -12.27
C ASN A 200 -2.54 34.90 -13.46
N HIS A 201 -3.03 36.14 -13.60
CA HIS A 201 -2.64 37.03 -14.69
C HIS A 201 -1.17 37.51 -14.61
N GLU A 202 -0.55 37.50 -13.44
CA GLU A 202 0.86 37.90 -13.30
C GLU A 202 1.80 36.80 -13.77
N LYS A 203 1.49 35.55 -13.40
CA LYS A 203 2.25 34.36 -13.77
C LYS A 203 1.81 33.74 -15.10
N GLN A 204 0.75 34.26 -15.71
CA GLN A 204 0.12 33.76 -16.93
C GLN A 204 -0.20 32.25 -16.87
N GLN A 205 -0.63 31.76 -15.70
CA GLN A 205 -0.89 30.34 -15.45
C GLN A 205 -2.14 30.13 -14.60
N TYR A 206 -2.81 28.99 -14.77
CA TYR A 206 -3.85 28.56 -13.83
C TYR A 206 -3.21 28.13 -12.51
N GLU A 207 -3.77 28.58 -11.40
CA GLU A 207 -3.39 28.14 -10.06
C GLU A 207 -4.62 27.70 -9.26
N LEU A 208 -4.39 26.77 -8.34
CA LEU A 208 -5.40 26.33 -7.40
C LEU A 208 -5.43 27.33 -6.24
N VAL A 209 -6.53 28.08 -6.13
CA VAL A 209 -6.80 28.96 -4.99
C VAL A 209 -7.88 28.26 -4.16
N PRO A 210 -7.51 27.50 -3.12
CA PRO A 210 -8.50 26.95 -2.22
C PRO A 210 -9.20 28.08 -1.47
N ASP A 211 -10.52 28.05 -1.43
CA ASP A 211 -11.28 28.99 -0.59
C ASP A 211 -11.04 28.63 0.88
N ALA A 212 -10.91 29.65 1.74
CA ALA A 212 -10.62 29.47 3.16
C ALA A 212 -11.81 28.85 3.93
N ALA A 213 -13.00 28.82 3.33
CA ALA A 213 -14.25 28.60 4.04
C ALA A 213 -14.97 27.25 3.84
N GLU A 214 -14.65 26.40 2.84
CA GLU A 214 -15.60 25.31 2.52
C GLU A 214 -15.05 23.94 2.08
N ASN A 215 -15.81 22.91 2.54
CA ASN A 215 -15.97 21.54 2.05
C ASN A 215 -14.81 20.55 2.24
N PHE A 216 -14.19 20.57 3.41
CA PHE A 216 -13.18 19.59 3.84
C PHE A 216 -13.67 18.14 4.00
N SER A 217 -14.90 17.76 3.60
CA SER A 217 -15.43 16.41 3.90
C SER A 217 -16.45 15.86 2.91
N GLU A 218 -16.48 16.34 1.66
CA GLU A 218 -17.46 15.83 0.67
C GLU A 218 -17.25 14.35 0.32
N ASP A 219 -16.02 13.86 0.51
CA ASP A 219 -15.64 12.46 0.36
C ASP A 219 -16.00 11.62 1.60
N GLY A 220 -16.34 12.25 2.73
CA GLY A 220 -16.69 11.59 3.97
C GLY A 220 -15.63 11.68 5.07
N GLY A 221 -14.52 12.40 4.85
CA GLY A 221 -13.46 12.57 5.86
C GLY A 221 -12.97 14.01 5.97
N PHE A 222 -13.06 14.62 7.16
CA PHE A 222 -12.40 15.92 7.42
C PHE A 222 -10.88 15.80 7.57
N HIS A 223 -10.43 14.64 8.06
CA HIS A 223 -9.04 14.25 8.22
C HIS A 223 -8.86 12.86 7.59
N THR A 224 -7.93 12.05 8.09
CA THR A 224 -7.95 10.61 7.88
C THR A 224 -9.29 10.00 8.30
N ILE A 225 -9.63 8.85 7.73
CA ILE A 225 -10.76 8.01 8.13
C ILE A 225 -10.23 6.63 8.52
N ILE A 226 -11.12 5.76 9.01
CA ILE A 226 -10.75 4.36 9.29
C ILE A 226 -10.13 3.72 8.05
N THR A 227 -9.11 2.89 8.24
CA THR A 227 -8.54 2.14 7.13
C THR A 227 -9.53 1.13 6.58
N GLY A 228 -9.43 0.82 5.29
CA GLY A 228 -10.34 -0.05 4.58
C GLY A 228 -11.74 0.53 4.39
N HIS A 229 -11.90 1.86 4.40
CA HIS A 229 -13.21 2.49 4.26
C HIS A 229 -13.78 2.35 2.84
N TYR A 230 -12.94 2.59 1.82
CA TYR A 230 -13.32 2.47 0.41
C TYR A 230 -13.13 1.06 -0.11
N ALA A 231 -13.60 0.80 -1.33
CA ALA A 231 -13.41 -0.50 -1.96
C ALA A 231 -11.92 -0.78 -2.20
N PRO A 232 -11.46 -2.03 -2.01
CA PRO A 232 -10.10 -2.39 -2.36
C PRO A 232 -9.92 -2.46 -3.88
N ASN A 233 -8.67 -2.46 -4.34
CA ASN A 233 -8.35 -2.87 -5.70
C ASN A 233 -8.49 -4.39 -5.89
N ASP A 234 -8.26 -4.88 -7.12
CA ASP A 234 -8.44 -6.28 -7.48
C ASP A 234 -7.50 -7.26 -6.74
N TRP A 235 -6.48 -6.77 -6.04
CA TRP A 235 -5.59 -7.58 -5.18
C TRP A 235 -5.95 -7.48 -3.69
N GLY A 236 -7.05 -6.82 -3.35
CA GLY A 236 -7.53 -6.72 -1.97
C GLY A 236 -6.77 -5.69 -1.13
N LEU A 237 -6.14 -4.71 -1.78
CA LEU A 237 -5.43 -3.60 -1.13
C LEU A 237 -6.33 -2.36 -1.10
N TYR A 238 -6.46 -1.78 0.09
CA TYR A 238 -7.29 -0.63 0.38
C TYR A 238 -6.45 0.63 0.45
N ASP A 239 -7.11 1.78 0.23
CA ASP A 239 -6.55 3.12 0.49
C ASP A 239 -5.19 3.36 -0.19
N MET A 240 -4.95 2.70 -1.33
CA MET A 240 -3.74 2.94 -2.13
C MET A 240 -3.76 4.35 -2.74
N SER A 241 -4.92 5.01 -2.81
CA SER A 241 -5.02 6.43 -3.16
C SER A 241 -5.67 7.16 -2.00
N GLY A 242 -5.05 8.23 -1.52
CA GLY A 242 -5.59 9.08 -0.46
C GLY A 242 -5.43 8.52 0.96
N ASN A 243 -6.26 9.02 1.87
CA ASN A 243 -6.22 8.78 3.31
C ASN A 243 -4.90 9.21 3.95
N ALA A 244 -3.88 8.36 4.00
CA ALA A 244 -2.53 8.74 4.41
C ALA A 244 -1.52 8.45 3.30
N ALA A 245 -0.69 9.43 2.95
CA ALA A 245 0.43 9.23 2.05
C ALA A 245 1.43 8.27 2.70
N GLU A 246 2.09 7.44 1.89
CA GLU A 246 2.83 6.31 2.43
C GLU A 246 4.33 6.42 2.20
N MET A 247 5.10 6.15 3.25
CA MET A 247 6.55 6.02 3.15
C MET A 247 6.93 4.77 2.34
N VAL A 248 7.87 4.96 1.41
CA VAL A 248 8.53 3.89 0.65
C VAL A 248 10.01 3.80 1.06
N GLN A 249 10.72 2.77 0.62
CA GLN A 249 12.15 2.61 0.93
C GLN A 249 13.02 3.74 0.39
N GLN A 250 12.67 4.33 -0.76
CA GLN A 250 13.33 5.53 -1.21
C GLN A 250 13.07 6.66 -0.19
N SER A 251 14.14 7.21 0.39
CA SER A 251 14.05 8.28 1.36
C SER A 251 13.66 9.61 0.70
N GLY A 252 13.06 10.51 1.48
CA GLY A 252 12.71 11.86 1.03
C GLY A 252 11.42 11.96 0.22
N ILE A 253 10.71 10.85 -0.03
CA ILE A 253 9.44 10.85 -0.76
C ILE A 253 8.37 10.00 -0.05
N VAL A 254 7.11 10.30 -0.36
CA VAL A 254 5.91 9.51 -0.05
C VAL A 254 5.04 9.37 -1.30
N VAL A 255 4.17 8.37 -1.32
CA VAL A 255 3.33 7.99 -2.47
C VAL A 255 1.84 7.94 -2.10
N GLY A 256 0.96 7.88 -3.10
CA GLY A 256 -0.49 7.66 -2.94
C GLY A 256 -1.32 8.88 -2.54
N GLY A 257 -0.67 9.93 -2.04
CA GLY A 257 -1.33 11.14 -1.56
C GLY A 257 -2.14 10.91 -0.29
N SER A 258 -2.75 11.96 0.24
CA SER A 258 -3.42 11.96 1.55
C SER A 258 -4.80 12.60 1.49
N TRP A 259 -5.51 12.61 2.62
CA TRP A 259 -6.75 13.37 2.84
C TRP A 259 -6.63 14.88 2.50
N MET A 260 -5.40 15.43 2.44
CA MET A 260 -5.17 16.82 2.02
C MET A 260 -4.74 16.99 0.56
N SER A 261 -4.45 15.89 -0.13
CA SER A 261 -3.92 15.92 -1.49
C SER A 261 -5.06 16.11 -2.50
N PRO A 262 -4.91 17.00 -3.50
CA PRO A 262 -5.89 17.10 -4.56
C PRO A 262 -5.93 15.82 -5.41
N GLY A 263 -6.97 15.67 -6.23
CA GLY A 263 -7.17 14.50 -7.07
C GLY A 263 -5.96 14.10 -7.93
N ALA A 264 -5.24 15.08 -8.47
CA ALA A 264 -4.04 14.86 -9.27
C ALA A 264 -2.88 14.22 -8.47
N ASP A 265 -2.84 14.44 -7.15
CA ASP A 265 -1.74 14.03 -6.27
C ASP A 265 -2.03 12.71 -5.55
N VAL A 266 -3.26 12.19 -5.64
CA VAL A 266 -3.61 10.83 -5.17
C VAL A 266 -3.53 9.77 -6.28
N ARG A 267 -3.00 10.11 -7.45
CA ARG A 267 -2.73 9.14 -8.53
C ARG A 267 -1.61 8.19 -8.14
N ILE A 268 -1.65 6.98 -8.70
CA ILE A 268 -0.71 5.89 -8.36
C ILE A 268 0.76 6.31 -8.52
N GLU A 269 1.10 7.04 -9.58
CA GLU A 269 2.50 7.40 -9.88
C GLU A 269 2.93 8.73 -9.24
N SER A 270 2.00 9.46 -8.61
CA SER A 270 2.29 10.72 -7.94
C SER A 270 3.19 10.50 -6.73
N VAL A 271 4.16 11.41 -6.57
CA VAL A 271 5.09 11.45 -5.44
C VAL A 271 5.03 12.82 -4.78
N ALA A 272 5.19 12.86 -3.46
CA ALA A 272 5.33 14.10 -2.71
C ALA A 272 6.61 14.06 -1.86
N PRO A 273 7.25 15.22 -1.60
CA PRO A 273 8.42 15.28 -0.74
C PRO A 273 8.05 14.92 0.71
N PHE A 274 8.95 14.20 1.38
CA PHE A 274 8.84 13.85 2.78
C PHE A 274 10.03 14.39 3.57
N SER A 275 9.76 15.36 4.44
CA SER A 275 10.78 16.03 5.26
C SER A 275 10.71 15.65 6.75
N GLY A 276 9.70 14.87 7.16
CA GLY A 276 9.54 14.42 8.54
C GLY A 276 8.09 14.11 8.90
N PRO A 277 7.83 13.80 10.19
CA PRO A 277 6.50 13.49 10.70
C PRO A 277 5.43 14.53 10.32
N ALA A 278 4.31 14.05 9.79
CA ALA A 278 3.18 14.88 9.35
C ALA A 278 1.84 14.15 9.53
N PRO A 279 0.72 14.89 9.70
CA PRO A 279 -0.61 14.30 9.96
C PRO A 279 -1.22 13.67 8.71
N THR A 280 -0.55 13.82 7.57
CA THR A 280 -0.93 13.29 6.27
C THR A 280 -0.10 12.07 5.87
N VAL A 281 0.90 11.67 6.66
CA VAL A 281 1.88 10.64 6.28
C VAL A 281 1.88 9.48 7.26
N GLY A 282 1.61 8.29 6.74
CA GLY A 282 1.72 7.00 7.41
C GLY A 282 2.58 6.02 6.60
N PHE A 283 2.27 4.73 6.70
CA PHE A 283 2.97 3.68 5.95
C PHE A 283 2.19 2.37 5.96
N ARG A 284 2.55 1.46 5.05
CA ARG A 284 2.20 0.04 5.12
C ARG A 284 3.42 -0.83 4.87
N PRO A 285 3.60 -1.95 5.60
CA PRO A 285 4.70 -2.88 5.37
C PRO A 285 4.41 -3.85 4.22
N VAL A 286 5.50 -4.30 3.59
CA VAL A 286 5.53 -5.52 2.76
C VAL A 286 6.35 -6.60 3.45
N MET A 287 6.10 -7.84 3.08
CA MET A 287 6.88 -9.00 3.48
C MET A 287 7.41 -9.73 2.24
N THR A 288 8.70 -10.01 2.23
CA THR A 288 9.35 -10.88 1.25
C THR A 288 10.02 -12.05 1.95
N TYR A 289 9.93 -13.24 1.35
CA TYR A 289 10.82 -14.34 1.72
C TYR A 289 12.22 -14.05 1.17
N LEU A 290 13.22 -14.21 2.01
CA LEU A 290 14.62 -14.14 1.61
C LEU A 290 14.97 -15.48 0.98
N GLY A 291 15.44 -15.46 -0.27
CA GLY A 291 15.91 -16.65 -0.96
C GLY A 291 16.99 -17.39 -0.16
N GLU A 292 17.15 -18.68 -0.43
CA GLU A 292 18.23 -19.46 0.18
C GLU A 292 19.62 -18.99 -0.23
#